data_AF-A0A6G1U4K0-F1
#
_entry.id   AF-A0A6G1U4K0-F1
#
_cell.length_a   1.000
_cell.length_b   1.000
_cell.length_c   1.000
_cell.angle_alpha   90.00
_cell.angle_beta   90.00
_cell.angle_gamma   90.00
#
_symmetry.space_group_name_H-M   'P 1'
#
loop_
_entity.id
_entity.type
_entity.pdbx_description
1 polymer ?
#
loop_
_entity_poly.entity_id
_entity_poly.type
_entity_poly.pdbx_seq_one_letter_code
_entity_poly.pdbx_strand_id
1 'polypeptide(L)'
;MMKLVLNRFRTVRGAVVGRLSQEITDRKGGVVDHEPICDTVEREGGCLEPGEYRVVVAKCRSFARKMMFLEAVKKEASSSSDASSGVGCSPLPLPEICERCRLERKHHRFGCLDELHALSCPMLQPGNGPFPLRKGGILIGEAHAPGFVLRSQELFLQLFDRVKKVIARKGEVVVEVKEEMG
;
A
#
# COMPACT_ATOMS: atom_id res chain seq x y z
N MET A 1 12.36 -1.46 15.39
CA MET A 1 11.76 -1.09 14.10
C MET A 1 11.47 -2.37 13.32
N MET A 2 10.31 -2.49 12.68
CA MET A 2 10.01 -3.60 11.77
C MET A 2 10.09 -3.07 10.35
N LYS A 3 10.98 -3.61 9.53
CA LYS A 3 11.12 -3.23 8.13
C LYS A 3 10.53 -4.31 7.23
N LEU A 4 9.58 -3.89 6.41
CA LEU A 4 8.95 -4.70 5.39
C LEU A 4 9.52 -4.27 4.03
N VAL A 5 9.71 -5.23 3.14
CA VAL A 5 10.23 -4.99 1.80
C VAL A 5 9.21 -5.53 0.82
N LEU A 6 8.73 -4.66 -0.06
CA LEU A 6 7.86 -4.98 -1.18
C LEU A 6 8.70 -5.02 -2.46
N ASN A 7 9.00 -6.21 -2.95
CA ASN A 7 9.70 -6.39 -4.22
C ASN A 7 8.70 -6.63 -5.33
N ARG A 8 8.63 -5.70 -6.30
CA ARG A 8 7.86 -5.87 -7.54
C ARG A 8 8.73 -6.56 -8.58
N PHE A 9 8.25 -7.66 -9.13
CA PHE A 9 9.06 -8.47 -10.05
C PHE A 9 8.37 -8.77 -11.38
N ARG A 10 7.10 -8.42 -11.55
CA ARG A 10 6.39 -8.71 -12.80
C ARG A 10 5.15 -7.83 -12.99
N THR A 11 4.91 -7.37 -14.22
CA THR A 11 3.65 -6.72 -14.62
C THR A 11 2.94 -7.59 -15.66
N VAL A 12 1.67 -7.92 -15.44
CA VAL A 12 0.86 -8.74 -16.35
C VAL A 12 -0.57 -8.24 -16.36
N ARG A 13 -1.10 -7.92 -17.56
CA ARG A 13 -2.51 -7.58 -17.80
C ARG A 13 -3.06 -6.49 -16.86
N GLY A 14 -2.35 -5.38 -16.68
CA GLY A 14 -2.81 -4.30 -15.81
C GLY A 14 -2.53 -4.51 -14.32
N ALA A 15 -1.83 -5.58 -13.94
CA ALA A 15 -1.50 -5.91 -12.56
C ALA A 15 0.00 -5.98 -12.33
N VAL A 16 0.49 -5.25 -11.34
CA VAL A 16 1.88 -5.35 -10.85
C VAL A 16 1.90 -6.39 -9.74
N VAL A 17 2.70 -7.43 -9.90
CA VAL A 17 2.84 -8.54 -8.96
C VAL A 17 4.14 -8.37 -8.19
N GLY A 18 4.06 -8.55 -6.88
CA GLY A 18 5.21 -8.47 -6.00
C GLY A 18 5.13 -9.45 -4.84
N ARG A 19 6.12 -9.36 -3.97
CA ARG A 19 6.19 -10.11 -2.71
C ARG A 19 6.55 -9.18 -1.57
N LEU A 20 5.83 -9.34 -0.47
CA LEU A 20 6.10 -8.66 0.78
C LEU A 20 6.87 -9.59 1.71
N SER A 21 8.05 -9.15 2.15
CA SER A 21 8.91 -9.87 3.09
C SER A 21 9.25 -9.00 4.29
N GLN A 22 9.54 -9.60 5.44
CA GLN A 22 10.13 -8.90 6.59
C GLN A 22 11.65 -9.00 6.52
N GLU A 23 12.33 -7.86 6.65
CA GLU A 23 13.77 -7.83 6.87
C GLU A 23 14.11 -8.37 8.27
N ILE A 24 14.95 -9.39 8.34
CA ILE A 24 15.49 -9.95 9.58
C ILE A 24 16.85 -9.30 9.81
N THR A 25 16.98 -8.63 10.95
CA THR A 25 18.24 -8.01 11.37
C THR A 25 18.88 -8.77 12.54
N ASP A 26 20.21 -8.76 12.59
CA ASP A 26 20.96 -9.31 13.71
C ASP A 26 20.94 -8.35 14.92
N ARG A 27 21.58 -8.77 16.02
CA ARG A 27 21.71 -7.93 17.23
C ARG A 27 22.57 -6.68 17.02
N LYS A 28 23.37 -6.62 15.96
CA LYS A 28 24.26 -5.52 15.61
C LYS A 28 23.61 -4.56 14.58
N GLY A 29 22.41 -4.87 14.10
CA GLY A 29 21.67 -4.08 13.10
C GLY A 29 21.99 -4.43 11.64
N GLY A 30 22.78 -5.47 11.37
CA GLY A 30 23.03 -5.96 10.02
C GLY A 30 21.86 -6.77 9.48
N VAL A 31 21.57 -6.64 8.18
CA VAL A 31 20.54 -7.45 7.50
C VAL A 31 21.07 -8.87 7.32
N VAL A 32 20.32 -9.85 7.85
CA VAL A 32 20.66 -11.27 7.80
C VAL A 32 19.93 -11.97 6.68
N ASP A 33 18.62 -11.72 6.56
CA ASP A 33 17.75 -12.39 5.60
C ASP A 33 16.42 -11.63 5.40
N HIS A 34 15.61 -12.08 4.45
CA HIS A 34 14.24 -11.62 4.23
C HIS A 34 13.25 -12.78 4.37
N GLU A 35 12.42 -12.75 5.41
CA GLU A 35 11.35 -13.73 5.62
C GLU A 35 10.13 -13.38 4.75
N PRO A 36 9.71 -14.23 3.80
CA PRO A 36 8.52 -13.97 2.99
C PRO A 36 7.25 -14.02 3.84
N ILE A 37 6.36 -13.04 3.67
CA ILE A 37 5.07 -12.96 4.38
C ILE A 37 3.93 -13.36 3.46
N CYS A 38 3.80 -12.68 2.32
CA CYS A 38 2.72 -12.88 1.37
C CYS A 38 3.09 -12.28 0.01
N ASP A 39 2.35 -12.65 -1.02
CA ASP A 39 2.43 -11.99 -2.31
C ASP A 39 1.54 -10.73 -2.35
N THR A 40 1.79 -9.88 -3.34
CA THR A 40 1.07 -8.63 -3.52
C THR A 40 0.61 -8.43 -4.96
N VAL A 41 -0.48 -7.67 -5.09
CA VAL A 41 -1.01 -7.23 -6.38
C VAL A 41 -1.35 -5.73 -6.29
N GLU A 42 -0.86 -4.96 -7.23
CA GLU A 42 -1.19 -3.54 -7.41
C GLU A 42 -1.80 -3.32 -8.79
N ARG A 43 -2.47 -2.19 -8.98
CA ARG A 43 -2.96 -1.76 -10.30
C ARG A 43 -1.83 -1.07 -11.06
N GLU A 44 -1.58 -1.49 -12.29
CA GLU A 44 -0.68 -0.80 -13.21
C GLU A 44 -1.16 0.65 -13.45
N GLY A 45 -0.23 1.61 -13.42
CA GLY A 45 -0.54 3.06 -13.47
C GLY A 45 -1.23 3.61 -12.21
N GLY A 46 -1.34 2.80 -11.15
CA GLY A 46 -1.87 3.20 -9.85
C GLY A 46 -1.01 2.75 -8.68
N CYS A 47 0.19 2.22 -8.94
CA CYS A 47 1.15 1.80 -7.94
C CYS A 47 1.77 2.99 -7.20
N LEU A 48 2.34 2.72 -6.02
CA LEU A 48 3.20 3.69 -5.34
C LEU A 48 4.54 3.83 -6.07
N GLU A 49 5.21 4.97 -5.95
CA GLU A 49 6.60 5.10 -6.41
C GLU A 49 7.53 4.22 -5.55
N PRO A 50 8.68 3.78 -6.07
CA PRO A 50 9.72 3.17 -5.25
C PRO A 50 10.17 4.11 -4.12
N GLY A 51 10.38 3.57 -2.92
CA GLY A 51 10.77 4.37 -1.75
C GLY A 51 10.25 3.83 -0.43
N GLU A 52 10.47 4.59 0.64
CA GLU A 52 10.09 4.21 2.00
C GLU A 52 8.77 4.84 2.42
N TYR A 53 7.89 4.01 2.96
CA TYR A 53 6.57 4.39 3.43
C TYR A 53 6.37 3.94 4.87
N ARG A 54 6.01 4.88 5.74
CA ARG A 54 5.63 4.60 7.11
C ARG A 54 4.23 4.01 7.18
N VAL A 55 4.06 2.93 7.95
CA VAL A 55 2.75 2.32 8.16
C VAL A 55 1.99 3.04 9.28
N VAL A 56 0.82 3.57 8.97
CA VAL A 56 -0.08 4.23 9.93
C VAL A 56 -1.38 3.46 10.06
N VAL A 57 -1.76 3.12 11.30
CA VAL A 57 -3.01 2.41 11.59
C VAL A 57 -4.11 3.41 11.91
N ALA A 58 -5.03 3.63 10.95
CA ALA A 58 -6.16 4.55 11.09
C ALA A 58 -7.49 3.89 10.68
N LYS A 59 -8.63 4.49 11.09
CA LYS A 59 -9.96 3.98 10.74
C LYS A 59 -10.29 4.33 9.28
N CYS A 60 -10.50 3.33 8.45
CA CYS A 60 -11.02 3.52 7.10
C CYS A 60 -12.55 3.47 7.11
N ARG A 61 -13.22 4.45 6.49
CA ARG A 61 -14.69 4.46 6.42
C ARG A 61 -15.25 3.42 5.46
N SER A 62 -14.56 3.15 4.35
CA SER A 62 -15.01 2.17 3.35
C SER A 62 -14.99 0.73 3.86
N PHE A 63 -14.00 0.40 4.70
CA PHE A 63 -13.92 -0.92 5.34
C PHE A 63 -14.54 -0.98 6.74
N ALA A 64 -15.01 0.16 7.28
CA ALA A 64 -15.54 0.31 8.63
C ALA A 64 -14.65 -0.25 9.76
N ARG A 65 -13.32 -0.28 9.56
CA ARG A 65 -12.34 -0.85 10.50
C ARG A 65 -11.00 -0.12 10.44
N LYS A 66 -10.09 -0.41 11.37
CA LYS A 66 -8.71 0.05 11.30
C LYS A 66 -7.96 -0.67 10.17
N MET A 67 -7.23 0.11 9.37
CA MET A 67 -6.46 -0.33 8.19
C MET A 67 -5.02 0.19 8.27
N MET A 68 -4.11 -0.40 7.49
CA MET A 68 -2.69 -0.03 7.40
C MET A 68 -2.47 0.91 6.23
N PHE A 69 -2.49 2.21 6.48
CA PHE A 69 -2.18 3.25 5.51
C PHE A 69 -0.67 3.41 5.34
N LEU A 70 -0.24 3.89 4.17
CA LEU A 70 1.16 4.09 3.83
C LEU A 70 1.43 5.57 3.58
N GLU A 71 2.26 6.18 4.41
CA GLU A 71 2.65 7.58 4.30
C GLU A 71 4.09 7.67 3.81
N ALA A 72 4.33 8.41 2.72
CA ALA A 72 5.69 8.60 2.21
C ALA A 72 6.58 9.26 3.28
N VAL A 73 7.74 8.69 3.53
CA VAL A 73 8.75 9.32 4.38
C VAL A 73 9.38 10.45 3.56
N LYS A 74 9.10 11.71 3.91
CA LYS A 74 9.71 12.85 3.22
C LYS A 74 11.22 12.80 3.41
N LYS A 75 11.98 12.65 2.32
CA LYS A 75 13.39 13.04 2.31
C LYS A 75 13.42 14.56 2.42
N GLU A 76 13.98 15.10 3.49
CA GLU A 76 14.29 16.53 3.62
C GLU A 76 15.16 16.93 2.42
N ALA A 77 14.55 17.50 1.38
CA ALA A 77 15.25 18.13 0.29
C ALA A 77 15.44 19.61 0.65
N SER A 78 16.68 20.01 0.85
CA SER A 78 17.10 21.41 0.90
C SER A 78 16.64 22.15 -0.36
N SER A 79 15.73 23.10 -0.17
CA SER A 79 15.48 24.34 -0.93
C SER A 79 15.60 24.37 -2.46
N SER A 80 14.49 24.63 -3.17
CA SER A 80 14.26 25.88 -3.94
C SER A 80 12.92 25.83 -4.70
N SER A 81 12.38 27.02 -4.95
CA SER A 81 11.05 27.37 -5.44
C SER A 81 10.88 27.18 -6.95
N ASP A 82 9.64 26.98 -7.41
CA ASP A 82 8.92 27.94 -8.27
C ASP A 82 7.56 27.40 -8.76
N ALA A 83 6.66 28.35 -9.05
CA ALA A 83 5.23 28.19 -9.21
C ALA A 83 4.78 27.86 -10.66
N SER A 84 3.74 27.02 -10.79
CA SER A 84 2.39 27.43 -11.25
C SER A 84 1.67 26.39 -12.13
N SER A 85 0.42 26.13 -11.71
CA SER A 85 -0.78 25.82 -12.51
C SER A 85 -0.89 24.52 -13.32
N GLY A 86 -1.65 23.56 -12.77
CA GLY A 86 -2.27 22.46 -13.50
C GLY A 86 -2.71 21.28 -12.62
N VAL A 87 -3.75 21.46 -11.79
CA VAL A 87 -4.43 20.41 -10.98
C VAL A 87 -3.48 19.55 -10.12
N GLY A 88 -2.74 20.21 -9.22
CA GLY A 88 -1.93 19.52 -8.22
C GLY A 88 -2.80 18.81 -7.20
N CYS A 89 -2.89 17.48 -7.28
CA CYS A 89 -3.57 16.66 -6.30
C CYS A 89 -2.72 16.61 -5.01
N SER A 90 -2.75 17.70 -4.24
CA SER A 90 -2.32 17.66 -2.84
C SER A 90 -3.16 16.58 -2.13
N PRO A 91 -2.55 15.65 -1.37
CA PRO A 91 -3.31 14.60 -0.71
C PRO A 91 -4.37 15.23 0.21
N LEU A 92 -5.64 14.93 -0.04
CA LEU A 92 -6.73 15.30 0.88
C LEU A 92 -6.46 14.64 2.25
N PRO A 93 -6.96 15.19 3.37
CA PRO A 93 -6.85 14.53 4.66
C PRO A 93 -7.62 13.19 4.65
N LEU A 94 -7.12 12.21 5.40
CA LEU A 94 -7.69 10.84 5.46
C LEU A 94 -9.22 10.78 5.67
N PRO A 95 -9.85 11.63 6.50
CA PRO A 95 -11.31 11.65 6.64
C PRO A 95 -12.05 11.94 5.33
N GLU A 96 -11.60 12.94 4.57
CA GLU A 96 -12.20 13.35 3.29
C GLU A 96 -11.98 12.30 2.20
N ILE A 97 -10.75 11.77 2.11
CA ILE A 97 -10.43 10.65 1.20
C ILE A 97 -11.37 9.47 1.47
N CYS A 98 -11.57 9.12 2.73
CA CYS A 98 -12.40 8.00 3.12
C CYS A 98 -13.89 8.23 2.82
N GLU A 99 -14.40 9.46 2.97
CA GLU A 99 -15.76 9.82 2.58
C GLU A 99 -15.98 9.68 1.08
N ARG A 100 -15.10 10.30 0.27
CA ARG A 100 -15.14 10.19 -1.20
C ARG A 100 -15.02 8.75 -1.65
N CYS A 101 -14.06 7.99 -1.11
CA CYS A 101 -13.90 6.57 -1.44
C CYS A 101 -15.18 5.77 -1.16
N ARG A 102 -15.89 6.05 -0.07
CA ARG A 102 -17.14 5.35 0.26
C ARG A 102 -18.24 5.67 -0.75
N LEU A 103 -18.33 6.94 -1.16
CA LEU A 103 -19.31 7.39 -2.16
C LEU A 103 -19.03 6.77 -3.52
N GLU A 104 -17.79 6.83 -4.02
CA GLU A 104 -17.42 6.24 -5.31
C GLU A 104 -17.71 4.74 -5.38
N ARG A 105 -17.38 3.99 -4.33
CA ARG A 105 -17.69 2.55 -4.30
C ARG A 105 -19.19 2.25 -4.34
N LYS A 106 -20.03 3.15 -3.84
CA LYS A 106 -21.48 2.96 -3.76
C LYS A 106 -22.22 3.48 -5.00
N HIS A 107 -21.74 4.56 -5.61
CA HIS A 107 -22.48 5.34 -6.59
C HIS A 107 -21.76 5.53 -7.93
N HIS A 108 -20.60 4.88 -8.14
CA HIS A 108 -19.96 4.88 -9.46
C HIS A 108 -20.91 4.35 -10.54
N ARG A 109 -20.79 4.92 -11.74
CA ARG A 109 -21.43 4.36 -12.92
C ARG A 109 -20.86 2.97 -13.17
N PHE A 110 -21.73 2.00 -13.47
CA PHE A 110 -21.31 0.64 -13.77
C PHE A 110 -20.21 0.62 -14.85
N GLY A 111 -19.09 -0.03 -14.54
CA GLY A 111 -17.93 -0.15 -15.43
C GLY A 111 -17.00 1.08 -15.47
N CYS A 112 -17.31 2.18 -14.77
CA CYS A 112 -16.45 3.36 -14.69
C CYS A 112 -15.87 3.50 -13.27
N LEU A 113 -14.54 3.44 -13.15
CA LEU A 113 -13.84 3.57 -11.87
C LEU A 113 -12.81 4.70 -11.88
N ASP A 114 -12.85 5.59 -12.86
CA ASP A 114 -11.82 6.62 -13.09
C ASP A 114 -11.64 7.53 -11.86
N GLU A 115 -12.73 7.97 -11.25
CA GLU A 115 -12.68 8.79 -10.03
C GLU A 115 -12.08 8.00 -8.85
N LEU A 116 -12.44 6.72 -8.71
CA LEU A 116 -11.87 5.84 -7.69
C LEU A 116 -10.37 5.61 -7.92
N HIS A 117 -9.95 5.50 -9.19
CA HIS A 117 -8.56 5.32 -9.60
C HIS A 117 -7.73 6.58 -9.38
N ALA A 118 -8.33 7.76 -9.51
CA ALA A 118 -7.69 9.04 -9.24
C ALA A 118 -7.53 9.36 -7.75
N LEU A 119 -8.40 8.81 -6.89
CA LEU A 119 -8.32 9.00 -5.44
C LEU A 119 -7.06 8.34 -4.85
N SER A 120 -6.15 9.17 -4.33
CA SER A 120 -4.98 8.72 -3.58
C SER A 120 -5.40 8.22 -2.20
N CYS A 121 -5.14 6.94 -1.93
CA CYS A 121 -5.46 6.33 -0.64
C CYS A 121 -4.61 5.07 -0.44
N PRO A 122 -3.29 5.27 -0.26
CA PRO A 122 -2.32 4.20 -0.21
C PRO A 122 -2.45 3.39 1.08
N MET A 123 -2.65 2.09 0.93
CA MET A 123 -2.81 1.17 2.06
C MET A 123 -2.53 -0.26 1.62
N LEU A 124 -2.10 -1.08 2.57
CA LEU A 124 -2.23 -2.53 2.47
C LEU A 124 -3.68 -2.92 2.75
N GLN A 125 -4.31 -3.71 1.88
CA GLN A 125 -5.70 -4.13 2.05
C GLN A 125 -5.96 -5.54 1.52
N PRO A 126 -6.95 -6.26 2.07
CA PRO A 126 -7.45 -7.49 1.47
C PRO A 126 -8.36 -7.16 0.28
N GLY A 127 -8.63 -8.17 -0.56
CA GLY A 127 -9.59 -8.05 -1.65
C GLY A 127 -9.44 -9.16 -2.68
N ASN A 128 -10.09 -8.96 -3.83
CA ASN A 128 -10.24 -9.96 -4.89
C ASN A 128 -9.49 -9.61 -6.19
N GLY A 129 -8.83 -8.44 -6.29
CA GLY A 129 -8.10 -8.06 -7.51
C GLY A 129 -7.75 -6.57 -7.59
N PRO A 130 -6.98 -6.17 -8.62
CA PRO A 130 -6.37 -4.84 -8.72
C PRO A 130 -7.30 -3.74 -9.21
N PHE A 131 -8.31 -4.06 -10.02
CA PHE A 131 -9.17 -3.04 -10.64
C PHE A 131 -9.97 -2.16 -9.67
N PRO A 132 -10.48 -2.65 -8.52
CA PRO A 132 -11.11 -1.80 -7.52
C PRO A 132 -10.09 -1.12 -6.57
N LEU A 133 -8.78 -1.24 -6.82
CA LEU A 133 -7.77 -0.54 -6.03
C LEU A 133 -7.69 0.94 -6.41
N ARG A 134 -7.57 1.74 -5.36
CA ARG A 134 -7.29 3.18 -5.45
C ARG A 134 -5.82 3.41 -5.80
N LYS A 135 -5.46 4.65 -6.15
CA LYS A 135 -4.05 5.02 -6.32
C LYS A 135 -3.26 4.77 -5.03
N GLY A 136 -2.15 4.05 -5.19
CA GLY A 136 -1.25 3.56 -4.15
C GLY A 136 -1.77 2.37 -3.33
N GLY A 137 -2.92 1.78 -3.70
CA GLY A 137 -3.46 0.62 -3.01
C GLY A 137 -2.66 -0.64 -3.33
N ILE A 138 -2.27 -1.38 -2.30
CA ILE A 138 -1.57 -2.66 -2.43
C ILE A 138 -2.46 -3.75 -1.85
N LEU A 139 -2.81 -4.72 -2.68
CA LEU A 139 -3.55 -5.90 -2.28
C LEU A 139 -2.57 -6.98 -1.82
N ILE A 140 -2.89 -7.67 -0.72
CA ILE A 140 -2.04 -8.73 -0.17
C ILE A 140 -2.77 -10.07 -0.12
N GLY A 141 -2.04 -11.17 -0.35
CA GLY A 141 -2.57 -12.53 -0.30
C GLY A 141 -1.58 -13.56 -0.83
N GLU A 142 -2.05 -14.76 -1.18
CA GLU A 142 -1.27 -15.77 -1.90
C GLU A 142 -1.54 -15.65 -3.40
N ALA A 143 -0.50 -15.48 -4.22
CA ALA A 143 -0.68 -15.39 -5.66
C ALA A 143 -1.27 -16.71 -6.21
N HIS A 144 -2.38 -16.62 -6.93
CA HIS A 144 -3.03 -17.78 -7.54
C HIS A 144 -3.02 -17.71 -9.07
N ALA A 145 -3.30 -16.54 -9.62
CA ALA A 145 -3.23 -16.25 -11.04
C ALA A 145 -2.76 -14.81 -11.27
N PRO A 146 -2.32 -14.43 -12.48
CA PRO A 146 -1.93 -13.05 -12.75
C PRO A 146 -3.05 -12.06 -12.38
N GLY A 147 -2.75 -11.13 -11.47
CA GLY A 147 -3.71 -10.15 -10.96
C GLY A 147 -4.72 -10.68 -9.93
N PHE A 148 -4.54 -11.89 -9.39
CA PHE A 148 -5.45 -12.49 -8.43
C PHE A 148 -4.71 -13.16 -7.27
N VAL A 149 -5.18 -12.90 -6.05
CA VAL A 149 -4.67 -13.55 -4.83
C VAL A 149 -5.80 -14.25 -4.08
N LEU A 150 -5.43 -15.30 -3.36
CA LEU A 150 -6.27 -16.03 -2.41
C LEU A 150 -5.87 -15.69 -0.97
N ARG A 151 -6.70 -16.11 -0.01
CA ARG A 151 -6.47 -15.96 1.44
C ARG A 151 -6.14 -14.53 1.89
N SER A 152 -6.52 -13.52 1.10
CA SER A 152 -6.16 -12.12 1.33
C SER A 152 -6.62 -11.62 2.69
N GLN A 153 -7.82 -11.99 3.11
CA GLN A 153 -8.37 -11.60 4.40
C GLN A 153 -7.61 -12.19 5.60
N GLU A 154 -7.21 -13.47 5.51
CA GLU A 154 -6.50 -14.16 6.57
C GLU A 154 -5.09 -13.60 6.74
N LEU A 155 -4.33 -13.51 5.64
CA LEU A 155 -2.98 -12.96 5.63
C LEU A 155 -2.96 -11.49 6.05
N PHE A 156 -3.96 -10.71 5.63
CA PHE A 156 -4.10 -9.34 6.10
C PHE A 156 -4.29 -9.26 7.61
N LEU A 157 -5.11 -10.11 8.20
CA LEU A 157 -5.32 -10.11 9.66
C LEU A 157 -4.04 -10.49 10.41
N GLN A 158 -3.32 -11.50 9.94
CA GLN A 158 -2.04 -11.92 10.53
C GLN A 158 -1.00 -10.79 10.48
N LEU A 159 -0.83 -10.14 9.33
CA LEU A 159 0.08 -9.00 9.20
C LEU A 159 -0.38 -7.81 10.05
N PHE A 160 -1.68 -7.49 10.04
CA PHE A 160 -2.25 -6.41 10.83
C PHE A 160 -1.98 -6.59 12.33
N ASP A 161 -2.12 -7.80 12.85
CA ASP A 161 -1.84 -8.10 14.25
C ASP A 161 -0.34 -7.98 14.59
N ARG A 162 0.55 -8.40 13.68
CA ARG A 162 2.01 -8.19 13.82
C ARG A 162 2.32 -6.69 13.90
N VAL A 163 1.86 -5.91 12.94
CA VAL A 163 2.07 -4.45 12.86
C VAL A 163 1.51 -3.74 14.09
N LYS A 164 0.28 -4.08 14.50
CA LYS A 164 -0.37 -3.49 15.66
C LYS A 164 0.40 -3.75 16.96
N LYS A 165 0.98 -4.95 17.14
CA LYS A 165 1.82 -5.28 18.31
C LYS A 165 3.10 -4.43 18.34
N VAL A 166 3.73 -4.18 17.18
CA VAL A 166 4.93 -3.32 17.08
C VAL A 166 4.58 -1.87 17.47
N ILE A 167 3.51 -1.32 16.89
CA ILE A 167 3.06 0.05 17.16
C ILE A 167 2.66 0.23 18.64
N ALA A 168 1.97 -0.76 19.23
CA ALA A 168 1.60 -0.73 20.66
C ALA A 168 2.82 -0.67 21.60
N ARG A 169 3.96 -1.21 21.17
CA ARG A 169 5.24 -1.14 21.88
C ARG A 169 6.04 0.13 21.56
N LYS A 170 5.38 1.13 20.96
CA LYS A 170 5.99 2.39 20.46
C LYS A 170 7.06 2.16 19.39
N GLY A 171 7.05 1.00 18.73
CA GLY A 171 7.90 0.71 17.59
C GLY A 171 7.34 1.31 16.30
N GLU A 172 8.20 1.45 15.31
CA GLU A 172 7.85 1.90 13.96
C GLU A 172 7.86 0.74 12.98
N VAL A 173 6.97 0.82 11.98
CA VAL A 173 6.89 -0.10 10.85
C VAL A 173 7.05 0.68 9.55
N VAL A 174 8.00 0.28 8.72
CA VAL A 174 8.29 0.89 7.42
C VAL A 174 8.15 -0.17 6.32
N VAL A 175 7.58 0.21 5.19
CA VAL A 175 7.55 -0.58 3.95
C VAL A 175 8.46 0.09 2.94
N GLU A 176 9.52 -0.61 2.53
CA GLU A 176 10.39 -0.21 1.43
C GLU A 176 9.85 -0.84 0.14
N VAL A 177 9.45 -0.01 -0.82
CA VAL A 177 8.97 -0.44 -2.14
C VAL A 177 10.13 -0.43 -3.11
N LYS A 178 10.39 -1.59 -3.74
CA LYS A 178 11.46 -1.80 -4.71
C LYS A 178 10.92 -2.31 -6.04
N GLU A 179 11.62 -1.95 -7.11
CA GLU A 179 11.40 -2.49 -8.45
C GLU A 179 12.56 -3.40 -8.82
N GLU A 180 12.27 -4.69 -8.92
CA GLU A 180 13.13 -5.71 -9.52
C GLU A 180 12.51 -6.08 -10.86
N MET A 181 12.36 -5.08 -11.74
CA MET A 181 11.97 -5.33 -13.13
C MET A 181 13.24 -5.75 -13.88
N GLY A 182 13.35 -7.05 -14.15
CA GLY A 182 14.41 -7.62 -14.99
C GLY A 182 14.29 -7.20 -16.46
#